data_AF-A0A4Y8ADG2-F1
#
_entry.id   AF-A0A4Y8ADG2-F1
#
_cell.length_a   1.000
_cell.length_b   1.000
_cell.length_c   1.000
_cell.angle_alpha   90.00
_cell.angle_beta   90.00
_cell.angle_gamma   90.00
#
_symmetry.space_group_name_H-M   'P 1'
#
loop_
_entity.id
_entity.type
_entity.pdbx_description
1 polymer ?
#
loop_
_entity_poly.entity_id
_entity_poly.type
_entity_poly.pdbx_seq_one_letter_code
_entity_poly.pdbx_strand_id
1 'polypeptide(L)'
;MTYFNKNASVIYTDNKGRQIDTFVIFDTDEVTGLTHINHENLRVPADSLALHAKTVGLYHMPLADAFSFEILNKLKEKYLKIDIERKTLQMQPEKQNANMYLLSKAS
;
A
#
# COMPACT_ATOMS: atom_id res chain seq x y z
N MET A 1 -23.56 18.77 -5.98
CA MET A 1 -22.13 18.91 -6.32
C MET A 1 -21.36 17.90 -5.51
N THR A 2 -20.59 17.04 -6.17
CA THR A 2 -19.73 16.06 -5.51
C THR A 2 -18.42 16.75 -5.19
N TYR A 3 -18.12 16.95 -3.91
CA TYR A 3 -16.84 17.52 -3.47
C TYR A 3 -15.92 16.38 -3.07
N PHE A 4 -14.69 16.42 -3.58
CA PHE A 4 -13.66 15.47 -3.23
C PHE A 4 -12.68 16.10 -2.25
N ASN A 5 -12.29 15.33 -1.24
CA ASN A 5 -11.32 15.80 -0.26
C ASN A 5 -9.94 15.97 -0.91
N LYS A 6 -9.20 16.96 -0.42
CA LYS A 6 -7.78 17.10 -0.73
C LYS A 6 -7.02 15.80 -0.42
N ASN A 7 -6.14 15.39 -1.32
CA ASN A 7 -5.38 14.14 -1.30
C ASN A 7 -6.21 12.85 -1.44
N ALA A 8 -7.50 12.93 -1.78
CA ALA A 8 -8.24 11.73 -2.15
C ALA A 8 -7.73 11.17 -3.48
N SER A 9 -7.73 9.83 -3.59
CA SER A 9 -7.47 9.15 -4.85
C SER A 9 -8.75 9.04 -5.68
N VAL A 10 -8.63 9.29 -6.98
CA VAL A 10 -9.75 9.32 -7.91
C VAL A 10 -9.40 8.66 -9.23
N ILE A 11 -10.43 8.30 -9.99
CA ILE A 11 -10.34 7.78 -11.34
C ILE A 11 -10.86 8.91 -12.23
N TYR A 12 -10.02 9.37 -13.15
CA TYR A 12 -10.39 10.39 -14.14
C TYR A 12 -10.84 9.70 -15.43
N THR A 13 -11.96 10.15 -15.99
CA THR A 13 -12.43 9.70 -17.30
C THR A 13 -12.17 10.78 -18.33
N ASP A 14 -11.29 10.51 -19.29
CA ASP A 14 -10.97 11.43 -20.38
C ASP A 14 -12.11 11.53 -21.42
N ASN A 15 -12.06 12.54 -22.28
CA ASN A 15 -13.03 12.83 -23.35
C ASN A 15 -13.19 11.67 -24.35
N LYS A 16 -12.27 10.71 -24.37
CA LYS A 16 -12.31 9.48 -25.17
C LYS A 16 -12.94 8.30 -24.43
N GLY A 17 -13.49 8.51 -23.23
CA GLY A 17 -14.07 7.48 -22.36
C GLY A 17 -13.03 6.57 -21.70
N ARG A 18 -11.75 6.95 -21.70
CA ARG A 18 -10.67 6.17 -21.08
C ARG A 18 -10.59 6.51 -19.60
N GLN A 19 -10.62 5.49 -18.76
CA GLN A 19 -10.41 5.63 -17.33
C GLN A 19 -8.91 5.61 -17.00
N ILE A 20 -8.48 6.60 -16.23
CA ILE A 20 -7.09 6.83 -15.84
C ILE A 20 -7.05 6.90 -14.31
N ASP A 21 -6.35 5.96 -13.69
CA ASP A 21 -6.15 5.96 -12.24
C ASP A 21 -5.27 7.16 -11.82
N THR A 22 -5.89 8.13 -11.13
CA THR A 22 -5.25 9.41 -10.75
C THR A 22 -5.22 9.57 -9.23
N PHE A 23 -4.04 9.47 -8.63
CA PHE A 23 -3.94 9.21 -7.20
C PHE A 23 -4.19 10.40 -6.26
N VAL A 24 -4.16 11.65 -6.74
CA VAL A 24 -4.16 12.82 -5.85
C VAL A 24 -4.95 13.99 -6.44
N ILE A 25 -5.94 14.44 -5.68
CA ILE A 25 -6.58 15.75 -5.83
C ILE A 25 -5.78 16.78 -5.02
N PHE A 26 -5.36 17.85 -5.68
CA PHE A 26 -4.66 18.95 -5.01
C PHE A 26 -5.63 19.89 -4.30
N ASP A 27 -6.70 20.26 -5.00
CA ASP A 27 -7.71 21.18 -4.50
C ASP A 27 -8.98 21.14 -5.35
N THR A 28 -10.09 21.61 -4.80
CA THR A 28 -11.34 21.83 -5.55
C THR A 28 -11.72 23.30 -5.38
N ASP A 29 -11.78 24.03 -6.50
CA ASP A 29 -12.19 25.44 -6.48
C ASP A 29 -13.70 25.53 -6.22
N GLU A 30 -14.08 26.13 -5.09
CA GLU A 30 -15.47 26.27 -4.67
C GLU A 30 -16.28 27.20 -5.59
N VAL A 31 -15.63 28.12 -6.30
CA VAL A 31 -16.30 29.09 -7.18
C VAL A 31 -16.61 28.46 -8.53
N THR A 32 -15.66 27.74 -9.11
CA THR A 32 -15.80 27.15 -10.46
C THR A 32 -16.27 25.70 -10.44
N GLY A 33 -16.16 25.00 -9.30
CA GLY A 33 -16.47 23.58 -9.16
C GLY A 33 -15.46 22.66 -9.86
N LEU A 34 -14.31 23.20 -10.31
CA LEU A 34 -13.26 22.44 -10.97
C LEU A 34 -12.31 21.84 -9.94
N THR A 35 -12.01 20.55 -10.12
CA THR A 35 -11.08 19.80 -9.28
C THR A 35 -9.72 19.73 -9.96
N HIS A 36 -8.68 20.12 -9.25
CA HIS A 36 -7.29 20.05 -9.72
C HIS A 36 -6.70 18.68 -9.41
N ILE A 37 -6.28 17.97 -10.44
CA ILE A 37 -5.75 16.61 -10.37
C ILE A 37 -4.29 16.54 -10.82
N ASN A 38 -3.56 15.53 -10.33
CA ASN A 38 -2.15 15.32 -10.70
C ASN A 38 -1.94 14.85 -12.15
N HIS A 39 -2.97 14.34 -12.83
CA HIS A 39 -2.84 13.97 -14.23
C HIS A 39 -2.63 15.21 -15.09
N GLU A 40 -1.40 15.42 -15.57
CA GLU A 40 -0.97 16.59 -16.37
C GLU A 40 -1.30 17.96 -15.75
N ASN A 41 -1.48 18.02 -14.41
CA ASN A 41 -1.95 19.21 -13.69
C ASN A 41 -3.27 19.79 -14.23
N LEU A 42 -4.17 18.91 -14.67
CA LEU A 42 -5.45 19.31 -15.26
C LEU A 42 -6.46 19.76 -14.20
N ARG A 43 -7.33 20.69 -14.60
CA ARG A 43 -8.52 21.08 -13.86
C ARG A 43 -9.73 20.53 -14.57
N VAL A 44 -10.44 19.63 -13.91
CA VAL A 44 -11.52 18.86 -14.52
C VAL A 44 -12.80 18.99 -13.70
N PRO A 45 -13.98 18.90 -14.33
CA PRO A 45 -15.25 18.93 -13.61
C PRO A 45 -15.39 17.67 -12.73
N ALA A 46 -16.02 17.82 -11.57
CA ALA A 46 -16.22 16.72 -10.61
C ALA A 46 -16.95 15.51 -11.23
N ASP A 47 -17.80 15.71 -12.23
CA ASP A 47 -18.55 14.64 -12.90
C ASP A 47 -17.66 13.71 -13.75
N SER A 48 -16.46 14.18 -14.12
CA SER A 48 -15.46 13.36 -14.82
C SER A 48 -14.59 12.53 -13.88
N LEU A 49 -14.80 12.65 -12.57
CA LEU A 49 -14.05 11.99 -11.52
C LEU A 49 -14.93 10.99 -10.76
N ALA A 50 -14.36 9.82 -10.49
CA ALA A 50 -14.95 8.84 -9.58
C ALA A 50 -13.99 8.57 -8.43
N LEU A 51 -14.49 8.38 -7.20
CA LEU A 51 -13.64 7.97 -6.10
C LEU A 51 -13.08 6.57 -6.36
N HIS A 52 -11.77 6.38 -6.23
CA HIS A 52 -11.18 5.07 -6.41
C HIS A 52 -11.63 4.13 -5.26
N ALA A 53 -11.97 2.88 -5.54
CA ALA A 53 -12.49 1.94 -4.53
C ALA A 53 -11.49 1.63 -3.40
N LYS A 54 -10.19 1.77 -3.70
CA LYS A 54 -9.09 1.67 -2.73
C LYS A 54 -8.64 3.02 -2.21
N THR A 55 -9.40 4.09 -2.42
CA THR A 55 -9.22 5.33 -1.66
C THR A 55 -9.44 4.96 -0.22
N VAL A 56 -8.31 4.80 0.46
CA VAL A 56 -8.28 4.56 1.89
C VAL A 56 -9.06 5.77 2.47
N GLY A 57 -10.01 5.55 3.38
CA GLY A 57 -11.08 6.52 3.65
C GLY A 57 -10.64 7.88 4.25
N LEU A 58 -11.67 8.67 4.62
CA LEU A 58 -11.69 10.01 5.25
C LEU A 58 -10.68 10.28 6.40
N TYR A 59 -9.92 9.27 6.84
CA TYR A 59 -9.06 9.25 8.02
C TYR A 59 -7.59 8.97 7.65
N HIS A 60 -7.05 9.68 6.67
CA HIS A 60 -5.59 9.72 6.53
C HIS A 60 -5.05 10.59 7.64
N MET A 61 -4.32 9.96 8.56
CA MET A 61 -3.43 10.67 9.45
C MET A 61 -2.61 11.62 8.57
N PRO A 62 -2.59 12.93 8.85
CA PRO A 62 -1.77 13.86 8.09
C PRO A 62 -0.34 13.31 8.09
N LEU A 63 0.18 12.98 6.91
CA LEU A 63 1.58 12.58 6.71
C LEU A 63 2.56 13.70 7.11
N ALA A 64 2.05 14.87 7.49
CA ALA A 64 2.80 15.99 8.04
C ALA A 64 2.87 15.99 9.58
N ASP A 65 2.15 15.10 10.27
CA ASP A 65 2.21 15.00 11.74
C ASP A 65 3.34 14.02 12.15
N ALA A 66 4.26 14.51 12.98
CA ALA A 66 5.40 13.74 13.48
C ALA A 66 4.95 12.46 14.20
N PHE A 67 3.75 12.47 14.79
CA PHE A 67 3.16 11.32 15.47
C PHE A 67 2.81 10.18 14.51
N SER A 68 2.37 10.50 13.29
CA SER A 68 2.05 9.53 12.24
C SER A 68 3.29 8.73 11.81
N PHE A 69 4.44 9.39 11.73
CA PHE A 69 5.72 8.73 11.41
C PHE A 69 6.18 7.80 12.52
N GLU A 70 6.00 8.18 13.77
CA GLU A 70 6.37 7.35 14.91
C GLU A 70 5.53 6.06 14.95
N ILE A 71 4.24 6.15 14.64
CA ILE A 71 3.34 4.99 14.54
C ILE A 71 3.77 4.07 13.39
N LEU A 72 4.08 4.62 12.21
CA LEU A 72 4.54 3.83 11.07
C LEU A 72 5.86 3.11 11.35
N ASN A 73 6.80 3.78 12.02
CA ASN A 73 8.06 3.17 12.44
C ASN A 73 7.84 2.03 13.43
N LYS A 74 6.98 2.24 14.45
CA LYS A 74 6.62 1.19 15.43
C LYS A 74 5.95 -0.02 14.77
N LEU A 75 5.07 0.21 13.79
CA LEU A 75 4.43 -0.87 13.04
C LEU A 75 5.46 -1.64 12.19
N LYS A 76 6.35 -0.93 11.48
CA LYS A 76 7.42 -1.54 10.69
C LYS A 76 8.31 -2.44 11.56
N GLU A 77 8.73 -1.95 12.72
CA GLU A 77 9.54 -2.74 13.66
C GLU A 77 8.81 -3.98 14.18
N LYS A 78 7.51 -3.85 14.51
CA LYS A 78 6.69 -4.98 14.99
C LYS A 78 6.60 -6.09 13.94
N TYR A 79 6.29 -5.77 12.69
CA TYR A 79 6.17 -6.77 11.63
C TYR A 79 7.51 -7.36 11.22
N LEU A 80 8.59 -6.58 11.27
CA LEU A 80 9.94 -7.07 11.02
C LEU A 80 10.38 -8.13 12.05
N LYS A 81 10.05 -7.94 13.34
CA LYS A 81 10.30 -8.95 14.38
C LYS A 81 9.54 -10.26 14.14
N ILE A 82 8.25 -10.16 13.81
CA ILE A 82 7.41 -11.32 13.48
C ILE A 82 7.99 -12.10 12.28
N ASP A 83 8.46 -11.39 11.26
CA ASP A 83 9.07 -12.01 10.08
C ASP A 83 10.40 -12.73 10.40
N ILE A 84 11.23 -12.16 11.28
CA ILE A 84 12.47 -12.81 11.73
C ILE A 84 12.15 -14.10 12.50
N GLU A 85 11.21 -14.04 13.46
CA GLU A 85 10.79 -15.18 14.27
C GLU A 85 10.17 -16.31 13.42
N ARG A 86 9.45 -15.95 12.35
CA ARG A 86 8.87 -16.94 11.43
C ARG A 86 9.90 -17.56 10.48
N LYS A 87 10.99 -16.84 10.16
CA LYS A 87 12.05 -17.34 9.27
C LYS A 87 13.05 -18.25 9.98
N THR A 88 13.11 -18.23 11.32
CA THR A 88 13.90 -19.20 12.08
C THR A 88 13.18 -20.55 12.15
N LEU A 89 13.33 -21.36 11.10
CA LEU A 89 13.00 -22.78 11.17
C LEU A 89 13.98 -23.43 12.17
N GLN A 90 13.47 -24.02 13.25
CA GLN A 90 14.30 -24.84 14.13
C GLN A 90 14.75 -26.08 13.35
N MET A 91 16.04 -26.16 13.04
CA MET A 91 16.63 -27.37 12.49
C MET A 91 16.43 -28.49 13.50
N GLN A 92 15.55 -29.44 13.20
CA GLN A 92 15.48 -30.67 13.97
C GLN A 92 16.77 -31.46 13.72
N PRO A 93 17.44 -31.96 14.77
CA PRO A 93 18.64 -32.77 14.58
C PRO A 93 18.27 -34.02 13.77
N GLU A 94 19.00 -34.25 12.67
CA GLU A 94 18.83 -35.43 11.84
C GLU A 94 19.05 -36.69 12.71
N LYS A 95 18.06 -37.58 12.76
CA LYS A 95 18.25 -38.91 13.34
C LYS A 95 19.23 -39.67 12.45
N GLN A 96 20.47 -39.80 12.91
CA GLN A 96 21.47 -40.65 12.25
C GLN A 96 20.96 -42.09 12.19
N ASN A 97 20.68 -42.58 10.98
CA ASN A 97 20.32 -43.97 10.77
C ASN A 97 21.56 -44.85 10.96
N ALA A 98 21.54 -45.70 11.99
CA ALA A 98 22.65 -46.54 12.44
C ALA A 98 23.08 -47.67 11.47
N ASN A 99 22.57 -47.72 10.23
CA ASN A 99 22.80 -48.84 9.31
C ASN A 99 24.06 -48.72 8.44
N MET A 100 24.88 -47.67 8.58
CA MET A 100 26.04 -47.45 7.71
C MET A 100 27.33 -48.17 8.15
N TYR A 101 27.34 -48.93 9.24
CA TYR A 101 28.56 -49.53 9.82
C TYR A 101 28.69 -51.06 9.66
N LEU A 102 27.71 -51.74 9.06
CA LEU A 102 27.74 -53.22 8.96
C LEU A 102 28.42 -53.77 7.70
N LEU A 103 28.80 -52.93 6.74
CA LEU A 103 29.37 -53.37 5.45
C LEU A 103 30.91 -53.40 5.40
N SER A 104 31.62 -52.95 6.45
CA SER A 104 33.09 -52.85 6.42
C SER A 104 33.86 -54.07 6.97
N LYS A 105 33.19 -55.20 7.25
CA LYS A 105 33.84 -56.42 7.79
C LYS A 105 33.55 -57.70 7.00
N ALA A 106 33.35 -57.60 5.69
CA ALA A 106 33.28 -58.75 4.80
C ALA A 106 34.29 -58.58 3.65
N SER A 107 35.58 -58.81 3.95
CA SER A 107 36.63 -59.15 2.97
C SER A 107 37.79 -59.80 3.71
#